data_AF-A0A354ZG67-F1
#
_entry.id   AF-A0A354ZG67-F1
#
_cell.length_a   1.000
_cell.length_b   1.000
_cell.length_c   1.000
_cell.angle_alpha   90.00
_cell.angle_beta   90.00
_cell.angle_gamma   90.00
#
_symmetry.space_group_name_H-M   'P 1'
#
loop_
_entity.id
_entity.type
_entity.pdbx_description
1 polymer ?
#
loop_
_entity_poly.entity_id
_entity_poly.type
_entity_poly.pdbx_seq_one_letter_code
_entity_poly.pdbx_strand_id
1 'polypeptide(L)'
;VDLAEILGPHKPVSTKKLVEMKEVMPEQHRLLLAVHDALRPYDMHFGYRVANEIAAYMLNAREFCEGGDDVLPFAFDIQVMKKILPKLHGNAAQLLEPMETLNGALPDWCSMSRAKLARMKMRLEQVGFASFME
;
A
#
# COMPACT_ATOMS: atom_id res chain seq x y z
N VAL A 1 16.84 -9.25 28.94
CA VAL A 1 15.63 -8.39 29.02
C VAL A 1 14.83 -8.62 27.74
N ASP A 2 13.52 -8.85 27.90
CA ASP A 2 12.61 -9.44 26.93
C ASP A 2 11.91 -8.38 26.05
N LEU A 3 12.01 -8.49 24.71
CA LEU A 3 11.27 -7.68 23.70
C LEU A 3 9.77 -7.59 24.00
N ALA A 4 9.21 -8.57 24.70
CA ALA A 4 7.82 -8.67 25.07
C ALA A 4 7.53 -8.44 26.56
N GLU A 5 8.48 -8.21 27.47
CA GLU A 5 8.15 -7.46 28.70
C GLU A 5 8.06 -5.96 28.35
N ILE A 6 8.97 -5.56 27.46
CA ILE A 6 9.23 -4.23 26.89
C ILE A 6 8.02 -3.64 26.17
N LEU A 7 7.18 -4.49 25.58
CA LEU A 7 6.07 -4.06 24.73
C LEU A 7 4.67 -4.18 25.40
N GLY A 8 4.57 -4.83 26.57
CA GLY A 8 3.33 -5.33 27.22
C GLY A 8 2.12 -4.38 27.45
N PRO A 9 2.27 -3.06 27.63
CA PRO A 9 1.14 -2.12 27.67
C PRO A 9 0.51 -1.79 26.31
N HIS A 10 1.02 -2.39 25.21
CA HIS A 10 0.65 -2.20 23.81
C HIS A 10 -0.54 -1.28 23.54
N LYS A 11 -0.28 0.02 23.43
CA LYS A 11 -1.27 0.97 22.94
C LYS A 11 -1.51 0.66 21.45
N PRO A 12 -2.75 0.44 21.01
CA PRO A 12 -3.02 0.10 19.63
C PRO A 12 -2.56 1.23 18.72
N VAL A 13 -2.32 0.87 17.46
CA VAL A 13 -2.06 1.79 16.36
C VAL A 13 -3.15 2.85 16.35
N SER A 14 -2.88 4.01 16.94
CA SER A 14 -3.87 5.07 16.98
C SER A 14 -4.09 5.57 15.57
N THR A 15 -5.34 5.81 15.19
CA THR A 15 -5.72 6.49 13.94
C THR A 15 -5.14 7.89 13.81
N LYS A 16 -4.42 8.40 14.82
CA LYS A 16 -3.71 9.68 14.79
C LYS A 16 -2.83 9.83 13.56
N LYS A 17 -2.15 8.76 13.10
CA LYS A 17 -1.23 8.87 11.96
C LYS A 17 -1.95 9.11 10.64
N LEU A 18 -3.11 8.48 10.42
CA LEU A 18 -3.90 8.76 9.23
C LEU A 18 -4.52 10.17 9.26
N VAL A 19 -4.93 10.65 10.45
CA VAL A 19 -5.42 12.03 10.64
C VAL A 19 -4.30 13.04 10.39
N GLU A 20 -3.12 12.84 10.98
CA GLU A 20 -1.93 13.67 10.79
C GLU A 20 -1.48 13.69 9.33
N MET A 21 -1.50 12.53 8.65
CA MET A 21 -1.24 12.42 7.22
C MET A 21 -2.20 13.28 6.40
N LYS A 22 -3.50 13.26 6.73
CA LYS A 22 -4.50 14.09 6.03
C LYS A 22 -4.21 15.59 6.17
N GLU A 23 -3.71 16.01 7.31
CA GLU A 23 -3.42 17.42 7.60
C GLU A 23 -2.10 17.88 6.94
N VAL A 24 -1.06 17.05 7.00
CA VAL A 24 0.31 17.41 6.59
C VAL A 24 0.62 17.05 5.14
N MET A 25 0.01 15.98 4.62
CA MET A 25 0.24 15.47 3.27
C MET A 25 -1.10 15.04 2.60
N PRO A 26 -2.04 15.99 2.41
CA PRO A 26 -3.40 15.71 1.97
C PRO A 26 -3.47 14.98 0.63
N GLU A 27 -2.51 15.22 -0.27
CA GLU A 27 -2.52 14.55 -1.58
C GLU A 27 -2.13 13.08 -1.49
N GLN A 28 -1.14 12.74 -0.68
CA GLN A 28 -0.78 11.35 -0.42
C GLN A 28 -1.94 10.62 0.27
N HIS A 29 -2.67 11.31 1.16
CA HIS A 29 -3.88 10.76 1.77
C HIS A 29 -4.98 10.53 0.72
N ARG A 30 -5.19 11.46 -0.22
CA ARG A 30 -6.15 11.31 -1.32
C ARG A 30 -5.79 10.15 -2.25
N LEU A 31 -4.50 9.97 -2.55
CA LEU A 31 -4.01 8.83 -3.33
C LEU A 31 -4.26 7.51 -2.61
N LEU A 32 -4.02 7.46 -1.29
CA LEU A 32 -4.29 6.27 -0.50
C LEU A 32 -5.79 5.91 -0.49
N LEU A 33 -6.68 6.91 -0.39
CA LEU A 33 -8.11 6.70 -0.52
C LEU A 33 -8.51 6.20 -1.91
N ALA A 34 -7.93 6.76 -2.99
CA ALA A 34 -8.20 6.30 -4.34
C ALA A 34 -7.83 4.82 -4.53
N VAL A 35 -6.68 4.39 -3.97
CA VAL A 35 -6.27 2.98 -3.99
C VAL A 35 -7.21 2.10 -3.15
N HIS A 36 -7.63 2.57 -1.97
CA HIS A 36 -8.62 1.85 -1.15
C HIS A 36 -9.93 1.62 -1.90
N ASP A 37 -10.48 2.68 -2.49
CA ASP A 37 -11.78 2.64 -3.16
C ASP A 37 -11.73 1.84 -4.47
N ALA A 38 -10.60 1.88 -5.18
CA ALA A 38 -10.35 1.04 -6.36
C ALA A 38 -10.43 -0.46 -6.04
N LEU A 39 -10.01 -0.88 -4.85
CA LEU A 39 -9.99 -2.29 -4.44
C LEU A 39 -11.25 -2.74 -3.69
N ARG A 40 -12.12 -1.79 -3.30
CA ARG A 40 -13.31 -2.05 -2.51
C ARG A 40 -14.34 -2.96 -3.20
N PRO A 41 -14.67 -2.80 -4.50
CA PRO A 41 -15.63 -3.67 -5.18
C PRO A 41 -15.24 -5.15 -5.22
N TYR A 42 -13.96 -5.45 -5.01
CA TYR A 42 -13.39 -6.79 -5.10
C TYR A 42 -13.10 -7.41 -3.73
N ASP A 43 -13.51 -6.76 -2.64
CA ASP A 43 -13.17 -7.14 -1.26
C ASP A 43 -11.64 -7.24 -0.99
N MET A 44 -10.82 -6.56 -1.81
CA MET A 44 -9.36 -6.53 -1.70
C MET A 44 -8.83 -5.22 -1.09
N HIS A 45 -9.72 -4.35 -0.63
CA HIS A 45 -9.37 -3.12 0.09
C HIS A 45 -8.66 -3.42 1.42
N PHE A 46 -7.99 -2.41 1.97
CA PHE A 46 -7.22 -2.55 3.21
C PHE A 46 -7.90 -1.84 4.39
N GLY A 47 -7.85 -2.46 5.56
CA GLY A 47 -8.41 -1.87 6.77
C GLY A 47 -7.51 -0.80 7.42
N TYR A 48 -8.04 -0.18 8.48
CA TYR A 48 -7.40 0.92 9.21
C TYR A 48 -5.96 0.63 9.68
N ARG A 49 -5.62 -0.62 10.01
CA ARG A 49 -4.27 -0.99 10.45
C ARG A 49 -3.25 -0.75 9.34
N VAL A 50 -3.55 -1.21 8.13
CA VAL A 50 -2.67 -1.01 6.97
C VAL A 50 -2.60 0.47 6.61
N ALA A 51 -3.75 1.17 6.62
CA ALA A 51 -3.79 2.61 6.36
C ALA A 51 -2.90 3.40 7.34
N ASN A 52 -2.99 3.09 8.64
CA ASN A 52 -2.15 3.73 9.66
C ASN A 52 -0.67 3.36 9.54
N GLU A 53 -0.34 2.12 9.19
CA GLU A 53 1.05 1.71 8.96
C GLU A 53 1.66 2.45 7.76
N ILE A 54 0.91 2.61 6.67
CA ILE A 54 1.30 3.41 5.51
C ILE A 54 1.47 4.88 5.90
N ALA A 55 0.49 5.46 6.61
CA ALA A 55 0.57 6.85 7.07
C ALA A 55 1.79 7.09 7.97
N ALA A 56 2.05 6.18 8.92
CA ALA A 56 3.23 6.26 9.79
C ALA A 56 4.53 6.17 9.00
N TYR A 57 4.61 5.26 8.01
CA TYR A 57 5.78 5.16 7.15
C TYR A 57 6.00 6.44 6.34
N MET A 58 4.95 6.99 5.74
CA MET A 58 5.02 8.21 4.93
C MET A 58 5.44 9.43 5.74
N LEU A 59 4.86 9.61 6.94
CA LEU A 59 5.25 10.65 7.89
C LEU A 59 6.73 10.52 8.30
N ASN A 60 7.18 9.29 8.60
CA ASN A 60 8.57 9.04 8.96
C ASN A 60 9.52 9.26 7.78
N ALA A 61 9.13 8.87 6.55
CA ALA A 61 9.95 9.08 5.37
C ALA A 61 10.16 10.58 5.12
N ARG A 62 9.08 11.37 5.22
CA ARG A 62 9.15 12.83 5.12
C ARG A 62 10.05 13.46 6.18
N GLU A 63 9.95 13.00 7.43
CA GLU A 63 10.66 13.59 8.56
C GLU A 63 12.14 13.22 8.60
N PHE A 64 12.46 11.95 8.30
CA PHE A 64 13.78 11.39 8.59
C PHE A 64 14.62 11.07 7.35
N CYS A 65 14.06 11.10 6.14
CA CYS A 65 14.84 10.95 4.91
C CYS A 65 15.27 12.30 4.34
N GLU A 66 16.47 12.33 3.75
CA GLU A 66 16.92 13.47 2.97
C GLU A 66 15.98 13.73 1.78
N GLY A 67 15.61 15.00 1.56
CA GLY A 67 14.69 15.41 0.48
C GLY A 67 13.28 15.77 0.95
N GLY A 68 12.89 15.47 2.19
CA GLY A 68 11.61 15.91 2.75
C GLY A 68 10.40 15.46 1.91
N ASP A 69 9.66 16.40 1.33
CA ASP A 69 8.49 16.07 0.50
C ASP A 69 8.86 15.38 -0.83
N ASP A 70 10.09 15.56 -1.32
CA ASP A 70 10.56 14.94 -2.57
C ASP A 70 10.64 13.41 -2.46
N VAL A 71 10.74 12.86 -1.25
CA VAL A 71 10.77 11.40 -1.03
C VAL A 71 9.38 10.76 -1.06
N LEU A 72 8.30 11.56 -0.96
CA LEU A 72 6.94 11.05 -0.80
C LEU A 72 6.47 10.18 -1.99
N PRO A 73 6.74 10.51 -3.27
CA PRO A 73 6.38 9.63 -4.38
C PRO A 73 7.05 8.24 -4.26
N PHE A 74 8.35 8.21 -3.97
CA PHE A 74 9.08 6.95 -3.82
C PHE A 74 8.57 6.15 -2.61
N ALA A 75 8.37 6.81 -1.47
CA ALA A 75 7.82 6.19 -0.26
C ALA A 75 6.43 5.60 -0.49
N PHE A 76 5.55 6.30 -1.22
CA PHE A 76 4.21 5.83 -1.55
C PHE A 76 4.25 4.58 -2.43
N ASP A 77 5.08 4.59 -3.48
CA ASP A 77 5.23 3.44 -4.37
C ASP A 77 5.75 2.20 -3.61
N ILE A 78 6.71 2.36 -2.69
CA ILE A 78 7.14 1.29 -1.79
C ILE A 78 5.96 0.76 -0.96
N GLN A 79 5.14 1.64 -0.39
CA GLN A 79 4.03 1.22 0.46
C GLN A 79 2.95 0.48 -0.34
N VAL A 80 2.61 0.93 -1.55
CA VAL A 80 1.72 0.18 -2.44
C VAL A 80 2.29 -1.20 -2.70
N MET A 81 3.56 -1.29 -3.11
CA MET A 81 4.22 -2.54 -3.39
C MET A 81 4.25 -3.47 -2.16
N LYS A 82 4.56 -2.98 -0.96
CA LYS A 82 4.81 -3.82 0.22
C LYS A 82 3.57 -4.12 1.05
N LYS A 83 2.53 -3.29 0.99
CA LYS A 83 1.34 -3.42 1.86
C LYS A 83 0.07 -3.75 1.10
N ILE A 84 -0.03 -3.33 -0.16
CA ILE A 84 -1.25 -3.44 -0.96
C ILE A 84 -1.15 -4.62 -1.92
N LEU A 85 -0.09 -4.70 -2.73
CA LEU A 85 0.07 -5.81 -3.68
C LEU A 85 0.06 -7.22 -3.05
N PRO A 86 0.58 -7.46 -1.83
CA PRO A 86 0.46 -8.77 -1.17
C PRO A 86 -0.98 -9.21 -0.89
N LYS A 87 -1.95 -8.29 -0.96
CA LYS A 87 -3.37 -8.61 -0.81
C LYS A 87 -4.01 -9.13 -2.09
N LEU A 88 -3.39 -8.90 -3.24
CA LEU A 88 -3.85 -9.42 -4.52
C LEU A 88 -3.40 -10.87 -4.66
N HIS A 89 -4.28 -11.79 -4.28
CA HIS A 89 -4.11 -13.23 -4.41
C HIS A 89 -5.41 -13.87 -4.90
N GLY A 90 -5.31 -14.95 -5.65
CA GLY A 90 -6.47 -15.62 -6.25
C GLY A 90 -6.17 -16.20 -7.63
N ASN A 91 -7.20 -16.74 -8.27
CA ASN A 91 -7.11 -17.22 -9.66
C ASN A 91 -7.29 -16.09 -10.68
N ALA A 92 -7.12 -16.40 -11.97
CA ALA A 92 -7.22 -15.43 -13.06
C ALA A 92 -8.55 -14.65 -13.07
N ALA A 93 -9.68 -15.34 -12.90
CA ALA A 93 -10.99 -14.71 -12.91
C ALA A 93 -11.18 -13.72 -11.74
N GLN A 94 -10.51 -13.94 -10.63
CA GLN A 94 -10.57 -13.07 -9.46
C GLN A 94 -9.60 -11.88 -9.53
N LEU A 95 -8.49 -11.98 -10.26
CA LEU A 95 -7.39 -11.02 -10.15
C LEU A 95 -7.20 -10.08 -11.34
N LEU A 96 -7.66 -10.45 -12.54
CA LEU A 96 -7.46 -9.60 -13.72
C LEU A 96 -8.08 -8.20 -13.54
N GLU A 97 -9.35 -8.15 -13.15
CA GLU A 97 -10.06 -6.88 -12.98
C GLU A 97 -9.52 -6.04 -11.81
N PRO A 98 -9.29 -6.58 -10.58
CA PRO A 98 -8.67 -5.79 -9.51
C PRO A 98 -7.27 -5.26 -9.87
N MET A 99 -6.47 -6.02 -10.60
CA MET A 99 -5.13 -5.57 -11.02
C MET A 99 -5.21 -4.40 -12.00
N GLU A 100 -6.15 -4.44 -12.95
CA GLU A 100 -6.35 -3.36 -13.91
C GLU A 100 -6.91 -2.11 -13.23
N THR A 101 -7.91 -2.27 -12.37
CA THR A 101 -8.50 -1.17 -11.59
C THR A 101 -7.47 -0.52 -10.66
N LEU A 102 -6.65 -1.32 -9.97
CA LEU A 102 -5.53 -0.78 -9.18
C LEU A 102 -4.52 -0.04 -10.06
N ASN A 103 -4.12 -0.61 -11.19
CA ASN A 103 -3.17 0.01 -12.11
C ASN A 103 -3.68 1.34 -12.68
N GLY A 104 -4.99 1.50 -12.86
CA GLY A 104 -5.61 2.77 -13.25
C GLY A 104 -5.67 3.82 -12.12
N ALA A 105 -5.77 3.38 -10.86
CA ALA A 105 -5.81 4.27 -9.70
C ALA A 105 -4.43 4.77 -9.25
N LEU A 106 -3.36 4.07 -9.63
CA LEU A 106 -1.99 4.44 -9.26
C LEU A 106 -1.50 5.65 -10.09
N PRO A 107 -0.75 6.59 -9.50
CA PRO A 107 0.00 7.57 -10.26
C PRO A 107 1.00 6.95 -11.25
N ASP A 108 1.34 7.67 -12.31
CA ASP A 108 2.29 7.19 -13.33
C ASP A 108 3.70 6.93 -12.75
N TRP A 109 4.08 7.70 -11.73
CA TRP A 109 5.38 7.56 -11.06
C TRP A 109 5.47 6.33 -10.14
N CYS A 110 4.40 5.56 -9.92
CA CYS A 110 4.42 4.30 -9.17
C CYS A 110 5.05 3.15 -9.98
N SER A 111 6.25 3.37 -10.51
CA SER A 111 6.94 2.47 -11.44
C SER A 111 7.22 1.09 -10.86
N MET A 112 7.56 0.98 -9.56
CA MET A 112 7.86 -0.30 -8.93
C MET A 112 6.61 -1.15 -8.77
N SER A 113 5.52 -0.53 -8.29
CA SER A 113 4.23 -1.20 -8.14
C SER A 113 3.65 -1.62 -9.48
N ARG A 114 3.69 -0.74 -10.49
CA ARG A 114 3.25 -1.05 -11.86
C ARG A 114 4.07 -2.18 -12.48
N ALA A 115 5.40 -2.16 -12.33
CA ALA A 115 6.25 -3.25 -12.82
C ALA A 115 5.95 -4.57 -12.10
N LYS A 116 5.65 -4.55 -10.80
CA LYS A 116 5.26 -5.76 -10.05
C LYS A 116 3.89 -6.28 -10.49
N LEU A 117 2.90 -5.41 -10.68
CA LEU A 117 1.59 -5.77 -11.23
C LEU A 117 1.71 -6.41 -12.62
N ALA A 118 2.54 -5.85 -13.50
CA ALA A 118 2.78 -6.43 -14.82
C ALA A 118 3.37 -7.85 -14.74
N ARG A 119 4.33 -8.09 -13.83
CA ARG A 119 4.87 -9.44 -13.59
C ARG A 119 3.81 -10.40 -13.05
N MET A 120 2.98 -9.94 -12.11
CA MET A 120 1.88 -10.74 -11.56
C MET A 120 0.85 -11.10 -12.64
N LYS A 121 0.48 -10.15 -13.52
CA LYS A 121 -0.44 -10.39 -14.65
C LYS A 121 0.13 -11.41 -15.65
N MET A 122 1.40 -11.26 -16.03
CA MET A 122 2.06 -12.23 -16.92
C MET A 122 2.05 -13.65 -16.35
N ARG A 123 2.26 -13.79 -15.02
CA ARG A 123 2.19 -15.09 -14.35
C ARG A 123 0.77 -15.64 -14.33
N LEU A 124 -0.20 -14.79 -14.03
CA LEU A 124 -1.62 -15.15 -14.05
C LEU A 124 -2.04 -15.73 -15.40
N GLU A 125 -1.55 -15.16 -16.50
CA GLU A 125 -1.80 -15.64 -17.87
C GLU A 125 -1.07 -16.96 -18.19
N GLN A 126 0.14 -17.16 -17.66
CA GLN A 126 0.95 -18.36 -17.93
C GLN A 126 0.52 -19.59 -17.11
N VAL A 127 0.19 -19.41 -15.84
CA VAL A 127 -0.04 -20.51 -14.88
C VAL A 127 -1.41 -20.48 -14.22
N GLY A 128 -2.26 -19.49 -14.53
CA GLY A 128 -3.63 -19.38 -14.00
C GLY A 128 -3.72 -18.86 -12.56
N PHE A 129 -2.58 -18.57 -11.94
CA PHE A 129 -2.47 -18.13 -10.55
C PHE A 129 -1.39 -17.04 -10.42
N ALA A 130 -1.58 -16.10 -9.49
CA ALA A 130 -0.56 -15.11 -9.17
C ALA A 130 -0.55 -14.79 -7.67
N SER A 131 0.66 -14.60 -7.14
CA SER A 131 0.90 -14.12 -5.79
C SER A 131 2.00 -13.06 -5.77
N PHE A 132 2.07 -12.28 -4.69
CA PHE A 132 3.13 -11.28 -4.52
C PHE A 132 4.53 -11.87 -4.30
N MET A 133 4.65 -13.12 -3.85
CA MET A 133 5.95 -13.73 -3.52
C MET A 133 6.77 -14.11 -4.76
N GLU A 134 6.16 -14.10 -5.94
CA GLU A 134 6.74 -14.59 -7.21
C GLU A 134 7.47 -13.53 -8.03
#